data_AF-A0A2T2W7K6-F1
#
_entry.id   AF-A0A2T2W7K6-F1
#
_cell.length_a   1.000
_cell.length_b   1.000
_cell.length_c   1.000
_cell.angle_alpha   90.00
_cell.angle_beta   90.00
_cell.angle_gamma   90.00
#
_symmetry.space_group_name_H-M   'P 1'
#
loop_
_entity.id
_entity.type
_entity.pdbx_description
1 polymer ?
#
loop_
_entity_poly.entity_id
_entity_poly.type
_entity_poly.pdbx_seq_one_letter_code
_entity_poly.pdbx_strand_id
1 'polypeptide(L)'
;NLAPLIPEGKTLRVTIILPEGRALGDRTSNAAFGVVEGLSLLGTAGISQPLSAPGQLDQARRILRDKAARYRHLVFCLGENGLDLAVKLGIDPDCRVKTANWLGPMLVEAGELGVAGVLLLGYHGKLVKLAGGIFHTHHHVADGRQEILAACCAAQGVPLAVIQRILEAKTVEAGLELLRDRDAALAQQVYQHMVERIDARATAYVYAHTASPLSVGTVVFDRQRQIVARSQLAKELINQVLVD
;
A
#
# COMPACT_ATOMS: atom_id res chain seq x y z
N ASN A 1 9.27 11.59 30.07
CA ASN A 1 8.94 10.63 31.15
C ASN A 1 9.93 10.63 32.29
N LEU A 2 11.24 10.65 32.05
CA LEU A 2 12.22 10.52 33.15
C LEU A 2 12.74 11.86 33.69
N ALA A 3 12.59 12.96 32.95
CA ALA A 3 13.09 14.28 33.35
C ALA A 3 12.66 14.74 34.77
N PRO A 4 11.41 14.51 35.23
CA PRO A 4 11.00 14.86 36.59
C PRO A 4 11.69 14.03 37.69
N LEU A 5 12.34 12.92 37.32
CA LEU A 5 13.00 12.00 38.25
C LEU A 5 14.51 12.23 38.32
N ILE A 6 15.05 13.19 37.56
CA ILE A 6 16.48 13.50 37.55
C ILE A 6 16.75 14.59 38.59
N PRO A 7 17.53 14.31 39.65
CA PRO A 7 17.90 15.33 40.63
C PRO A 7 18.73 16.44 40.01
N GLU A 8 18.68 17.62 40.61
CA GLU A 8 19.44 18.78 40.16
C GLU A 8 20.96 18.49 40.13
N GLY A 9 21.63 18.91 39.05
CA GLY A 9 23.07 18.68 38.85
C GLY A 9 23.46 17.23 38.52
N LYS A 10 22.51 16.36 38.19
CA LYS A 10 22.77 14.97 37.76
C LYS A 10 22.37 14.73 36.32
N THR A 11 23.00 13.72 35.71
CA THR A 11 22.69 13.25 34.35
C THR A 11 22.25 11.79 34.40
N LEU A 12 21.18 11.45 33.70
CA LEU A 12 20.69 10.08 33.58
C LEU A 12 21.07 9.51 32.21
N ARG A 13 21.73 8.34 32.20
CA ARG A 13 21.91 7.52 31.00
C ARG A 13 20.93 6.35 31.05
N VAL A 14 20.16 6.18 29.98
CA VAL A 14 19.17 5.11 29.87
C VAL A 14 19.58 4.17 28.74
N THR A 15 19.54 2.87 29.02
CA THR A 15 19.71 1.83 28.03
C THR A 15 18.43 1.02 27.95
N ILE A 16 17.81 1.00 26.77
CA ILE A 16 16.61 0.20 26.50
C ILE A 16 17.08 -1.11 25.89
N ILE A 17 16.75 -2.22 26.53
CA ILE A 17 17.15 -3.56 26.09
C ILE A 17 15.89 -4.35 25.71
N LEU A 18 15.91 -4.92 24.51
CA LEU A 18 14.90 -5.85 24.03
C LEU A 18 15.51 -7.25 24.05
N PRO A 19 15.38 -8.02 25.15
CA PRO A 19 16.15 -9.25 25.37
C PRO A 19 15.92 -10.31 24.28
N GLU A 20 14.71 -10.36 23.73
CA GLU A 20 14.34 -11.26 22.62
C GLU A 20 14.36 -10.55 21.25
N GLY A 21 14.84 -9.31 21.18
CA GLY A 21 14.70 -8.45 20.00
C GLY A 21 15.33 -9.02 18.74
N ARG A 22 16.44 -9.76 18.87
CA ARG A 22 17.11 -10.44 17.75
C ARG A 22 16.23 -11.55 17.16
N ALA A 23 15.80 -12.50 18.00
CA ALA A 23 14.96 -13.62 17.57
C ALA A 23 13.60 -13.16 17.03
N LEU A 24 13.03 -12.11 17.61
CA LEU A 24 11.78 -11.52 17.13
C LEU A 24 11.98 -10.70 15.84
N GLY A 25 13.15 -10.08 15.66
CA GLY A 25 13.53 -9.33 14.45
C GLY A 25 13.44 -10.17 13.19
N ASP A 26 13.89 -11.42 13.24
CA ASP A 26 13.84 -12.40 12.13
C ASP A 26 12.41 -12.71 11.66
N ARG A 27 11.42 -12.51 12.54
CA ARG A 27 10.00 -12.73 12.26
C ARG A 27 9.29 -11.49 11.71
N THR A 28 10.03 -10.40 11.49
CA THR A 28 9.51 -9.15 10.93
C THR A 28 10.10 -8.87 9.55
N SER A 29 9.53 -7.91 8.82
CA SER A 29 10.11 -7.43 7.57
C SER A 29 11.30 -6.47 7.75
N ASN A 30 11.77 -6.23 8.99
CA ASN A 30 12.72 -5.18 9.35
C ASN A 30 14.13 -5.38 8.77
N ALA A 31 14.59 -6.63 8.62
CA ALA A 31 15.86 -6.94 7.98
C ALA A 31 15.95 -6.34 6.57
N ALA A 32 14.83 -6.37 5.86
CA ALA A 32 14.74 -5.86 4.52
C ALA A 32 14.68 -4.31 4.48
N PHE A 33 14.60 -3.64 5.64
CA PHE A 33 14.72 -2.20 5.82
C PHE A 33 16.03 -1.80 6.54
N GLY A 34 17.04 -2.68 6.55
CA GLY A 34 18.37 -2.39 7.10
C GLY A 34 18.52 -2.58 8.61
N VAL A 35 17.47 -3.06 9.30
CA VAL A 35 17.52 -3.41 10.73
C VAL A 35 17.75 -4.91 10.86
N VAL A 36 19.02 -5.29 10.94
CA VAL A 36 19.47 -6.69 10.82
C VAL A 36 19.67 -7.36 12.19
N GLU A 37 19.85 -6.58 13.26
CA GLU A 37 20.27 -7.06 14.58
C GLU A 37 19.24 -6.74 15.69
N GLY A 38 17.94 -6.79 15.39
CA GLY A 38 16.90 -6.54 16.40
C GLY A 38 15.54 -6.08 15.87
N LEU A 39 14.74 -5.46 16.74
CA LEU A 39 13.45 -4.85 16.41
C LEU A 39 13.58 -3.35 16.23
N SER A 40 12.82 -2.78 15.29
CA SER A 40 12.66 -1.34 15.16
C SER A 40 11.74 -0.80 16.25
N LEU A 41 12.22 0.14 17.07
CA LEU A 41 11.39 0.90 17.99
C LEU A 41 10.76 2.06 17.22
N LEU A 42 9.46 1.97 16.92
CA LEU A 42 8.72 2.93 16.11
C LEU A 42 7.50 3.44 16.86
N GLY A 43 7.17 4.71 16.68
CA GLY A 43 5.99 5.32 17.26
C GLY A 43 6.19 6.81 17.51
N THR A 44 5.43 7.64 16.79
CA THR A 44 5.40 9.09 17.01
C THR A 44 4.46 9.47 18.16
N ALA A 45 3.43 8.65 18.40
CA ALA A 45 2.40 8.92 19.40
C ALA A 45 2.46 8.02 20.66
N GLY A 46 3.35 7.02 20.69
CA GLY A 46 3.51 6.12 21.85
C GLY A 46 2.33 5.17 22.14
N ILE A 47 1.32 5.11 21.26
CA ILE A 47 0.14 4.25 21.39
C ILE A 47 0.21 3.14 20.33
N SER A 48 0.24 1.88 20.78
CA SER A 48 0.13 0.71 19.90
C SER A 48 -1.33 0.37 19.65
N GLN A 49 -1.80 0.55 18.41
CA GLN A 49 -3.13 0.09 18.01
C GLN A 49 -3.01 -1.20 17.19
N PRO A 50 -3.77 -2.26 17.53
CA PRO A 50 -3.83 -3.46 16.69
C PRO A 50 -4.25 -3.09 15.27
N LEU A 51 -3.52 -3.57 14.26
CA LEU A 51 -3.85 -3.40 12.83
C LEU A 51 -5.21 -4.03 12.44
N SER A 52 -5.80 -4.82 13.34
CA SER A 52 -7.12 -5.46 13.25
C SER A 52 -8.16 -4.86 14.19
N ALA A 53 -7.87 -3.74 14.86
CA ALA A 53 -8.82 -3.13 15.79
C ALA A 53 -10.05 -2.59 15.02
N PRO A 54 -11.29 -2.90 15.46
CA PRO A 54 -12.52 -2.42 14.81
C PRO A 54 -12.54 -0.91 14.57
N GLY A 55 -11.96 -0.12 15.48
CA GLY A 55 -11.93 1.34 15.39
C GLY A 55 -11.08 1.93 14.25
N GLN A 56 -10.16 1.17 13.65
CA GLN A 56 -9.33 1.68 12.55
C GLN A 56 -10.13 1.91 11.27
N LEU A 57 -11.07 1.01 10.97
CA LEU A 57 -11.98 1.20 9.84
C LEU A 57 -12.86 2.42 10.09
N ASP A 58 -13.54 2.50 11.23
CA ASP A 58 -14.42 3.64 11.55
C ASP A 58 -13.70 4.98 11.56
N GLN A 59 -12.45 5.01 12.01
CA GLN A 59 -11.61 6.20 11.91
C GLN A 59 -11.31 6.56 10.44
N ALA A 60 -10.90 5.60 9.62
CA ALA A 60 -10.61 5.83 8.20
C ALA A 60 -11.87 6.32 7.45
N ARG A 61 -13.03 5.73 7.75
CA ARG A 61 -14.34 6.13 7.21
C ARG A 61 -14.72 7.56 7.59
N ARG A 62 -14.54 7.94 8.86
CA ARG A 62 -14.78 9.34 9.30
C ARG A 62 -13.92 10.34 8.55
N ILE A 63 -12.63 10.04 8.38
CA ILE A 63 -11.70 10.88 7.61
C ILE A 63 -12.12 10.96 6.15
N LEU A 64 -12.54 9.83 5.56
CA LEU A 64 -13.03 9.78 4.19
C LEU A 64 -14.28 10.65 4.00
N ARG A 65 -15.29 10.54 4.86
CA ARG A 65 -16.52 11.36 4.79
C ARG A 65 -16.22 12.86 4.83
N ASP A 66 -15.38 13.27 5.77
CA ASP A 66 -14.98 14.67 5.93
C ASP A 66 -14.26 15.23 4.70
N LYS A 67 -13.40 14.43 4.06
CA LYS A 67 -12.70 14.81 2.82
C LYS A 67 -13.62 14.75 1.60
N ALA A 68 -14.46 13.73 1.47
CA ALA A 68 -15.40 13.57 0.37
C ALA A 68 -16.47 14.68 0.32
N ALA A 69 -16.80 15.29 1.48
CA ALA A 69 -17.68 16.46 1.52
C ALA A 69 -17.07 17.71 0.86
N ARG A 70 -15.74 17.75 0.66
CA ARG A 70 -14.99 18.91 0.17
C ARG A 70 -14.31 18.66 -1.17
N TYR A 71 -13.95 17.41 -1.47
CA TYR A 71 -13.18 17.03 -2.64
C TYR A 71 -13.85 15.90 -3.42
N ARG A 72 -13.86 16.04 -4.74
CA ARG A 72 -14.41 15.02 -5.66
C ARG A 72 -13.40 13.97 -6.08
N HIS A 73 -12.11 14.26 -5.95
CA HIS A 73 -11.01 13.35 -6.27
C HIS A 73 -10.16 13.15 -5.03
N LEU A 74 -9.90 11.90 -4.67
CA LEU A 74 -9.17 11.55 -3.45
C LEU A 74 -8.04 10.56 -3.76
N VAL A 75 -7.02 10.55 -2.90
CA VAL A 75 -5.88 9.64 -3.01
C VAL A 75 -5.86 8.68 -1.83
N PHE A 76 -6.05 7.41 -2.13
CA PHE A 76 -5.97 6.34 -1.15
C PHE A 76 -4.51 5.91 -1.02
N CYS A 77 -3.89 6.31 0.08
CA CYS A 77 -2.50 6.02 0.40
C CYS A 77 -2.41 4.70 1.18
N LEU A 78 -1.85 3.66 0.55
CA LEU A 78 -1.74 2.34 1.15
C LEU A 78 -0.51 2.21 2.06
N GLY A 79 -0.74 2.38 3.36
CA GLY A 79 0.31 2.33 4.38
C GLY A 79 1.21 3.58 4.37
N GLU A 80 2.22 3.58 5.24
CA GLU A 80 3.06 4.77 5.44
C GLU A 80 3.85 5.16 4.19
N ASN A 81 4.37 4.17 3.46
CA ASN A 81 5.12 4.44 2.22
C ASN A 81 4.26 5.14 1.16
N GLY A 82 2.95 4.85 1.11
CA GLY A 82 2.04 5.53 0.18
C GLY A 82 1.84 6.99 0.57
N LEU A 83 1.73 7.26 1.88
CA LEU A 83 1.58 8.62 2.39
C LEU A 83 2.87 9.45 2.17
N ASP A 84 4.03 8.86 2.47
CA ASP A 84 5.33 9.49 2.25
C ASP A 84 5.55 9.83 0.76
N LEU A 85 5.16 8.92 -0.15
CA LEU A 85 5.29 9.18 -1.58
C LEU A 85 4.29 10.25 -2.04
N ALA A 86 3.07 10.27 -1.50
CA ALA A 86 2.10 11.31 -1.82
C ALA A 86 2.63 12.72 -1.51
N VAL A 87 3.32 12.89 -0.38
CA VAL A 87 3.99 14.15 -0.03
C VAL A 87 5.03 14.53 -1.09
N LYS A 88 5.89 13.58 -1.48
CA LYS A 88 6.94 13.82 -2.49
C LYS A 88 6.38 14.14 -3.87
N LEU A 89 5.21 13.61 -4.20
CA LEU A 89 4.52 13.87 -5.46
C LEU A 89 3.75 15.20 -5.46
N GLY A 90 3.74 15.95 -4.35
CA GLY A 90 2.99 17.20 -4.26
C GLY A 90 1.48 17.01 -4.16
N ILE A 91 1.02 15.84 -3.70
CA ILE A 91 -0.40 15.56 -3.52
C ILE A 91 -0.92 16.33 -2.32
N ASP A 92 -2.01 17.06 -2.53
CA ASP A 92 -2.67 17.92 -1.54
C ASP A 92 -2.99 17.12 -0.25
N PRO A 93 -2.54 17.55 0.94
CA PRO A 93 -2.94 16.98 2.23
C PRO A 93 -4.43 16.69 2.38
N ASP A 94 -5.27 17.56 1.84
CA ASP A 94 -6.71 17.46 1.99
C ASP A 94 -7.33 16.39 1.10
N CYS A 95 -6.66 16.00 0.01
CA CYS A 95 -7.07 14.89 -0.86
C CYS A 95 -6.56 13.51 -0.38
N ARG A 96 -5.59 13.45 0.54
CA ARG A 96 -4.97 12.18 0.99
C ARG A 96 -5.80 11.46 2.06
N VAL A 97 -6.06 10.18 1.84
CA VAL A 97 -6.76 9.27 2.78
C VAL A 97 -5.90 8.03 3.05
N LYS A 98 -5.57 7.77 4.31
CA LYS A 98 -4.88 6.54 4.72
C LYS A 98 -5.90 5.42 4.93
N THR A 99 -5.80 4.34 4.16
CA THR A 99 -6.84 3.29 4.10
C THR A 99 -6.57 2.07 4.98
N ALA A 100 -5.43 2.03 5.68
CA ALA A 100 -4.97 0.84 6.42
C ALA A 100 -5.02 -0.43 5.54
N ASN A 101 -5.65 -1.52 6.02
CA ASN A 101 -5.82 -2.76 5.25
C ASN A 101 -7.22 -2.92 4.59
N TRP A 102 -8.12 -1.95 4.82
CA TRP A 102 -9.56 -2.05 4.55
C TRP A 102 -9.97 -1.41 3.23
N LEU A 103 -9.30 -1.78 2.13
CA LEU A 103 -9.49 -1.05 0.89
C LEU A 103 -10.89 -1.24 0.27
N GLY A 104 -11.45 -2.44 0.36
CA GLY A 104 -12.81 -2.73 -0.12
C GLY A 104 -13.87 -1.85 0.54
N PRO A 105 -14.03 -1.88 1.88
CA PRO A 105 -14.96 -1.00 2.58
C PRO A 105 -14.76 0.49 2.31
N MET A 106 -13.51 0.95 2.18
CA MET A 106 -13.19 2.34 1.87
C MET A 106 -13.59 2.74 0.45
N LEU A 107 -13.41 1.85 -0.53
CA LEU A 107 -13.82 2.06 -1.92
C LEU A 107 -15.34 2.11 -2.06
N VAL A 108 -16.06 1.20 -1.40
CA VAL A 108 -17.53 1.20 -1.36
C VAL A 108 -18.04 2.51 -0.78
N GLU A 109 -17.48 2.93 0.35
CA GLU A 109 -17.90 4.17 1.00
C GLU A 109 -17.60 5.41 0.16
N ALA A 110 -16.47 5.45 -0.56
CA ALA A 110 -16.21 6.51 -1.53
C ALA A 110 -17.27 6.55 -2.65
N GLY A 111 -17.70 5.38 -3.12
CA GLY A 111 -18.80 5.24 -4.08
C GLY A 111 -20.14 5.76 -3.55
N GLU A 112 -20.50 5.39 -2.31
CA GLU A 112 -21.72 5.84 -1.63
C GLU A 112 -21.73 7.36 -1.36
N LEU A 113 -20.55 7.93 -1.10
CA LEU A 113 -20.36 9.37 -0.89
C LEU A 113 -20.32 10.19 -2.18
N GLY A 114 -20.40 9.55 -3.36
CA GLY A 114 -20.41 10.24 -4.65
C GLY A 114 -19.05 10.83 -5.05
N VAL A 115 -17.95 10.27 -4.54
CA VAL A 115 -16.59 10.61 -5.01
C VAL A 115 -16.50 10.30 -6.50
N ALA A 116 -15.93 11.21 -7.29
CA ALA A 116 -15.83 11.06 -8.74
C ALA A 116 -14.63 10.18 -9.14
N GLY A 117 -13.51 10.32 -8.44
CA GLY A 117 -12.32 9.53 -8.71
C GLY A 117 -11.45 9.24 -7.49
N VAL A 118 -10.90 8.04 -7.44
CA VAL A 118 -9.92 7.62 -6.42
C VAL A 118 -8.63 7.19 -7.09
N LEU A 119 -7.52 7.81 -6.68
CA LEU A 119 -6.17 7.37 -7.03
C LEU A 119 -5.65 6.43 -5.94
N LEU A 120 -5.44 5.16 -6.27
CA LEU A 120 -4.74 4.20 -5.42
C LEU A 120 -3.23 4.42 -5.51
N LEU A 121 -2.59 4.70 -4.39
CA LEU A 121 -1.14 4.89 -4.30
C LEU A 121 -0.54 3.89 -3.33
N GLY A 122 0.21 2.91 -3.84
CA GLY A 122 0.69 1.81 -3.00
C GLY A 122 1.86 1.00 -3.56
N TYR A 123 2.47 0.25 -2.64
CA TYR A 123 3.52 -0.71 -2.95
C TYR A 123 2.96 -1.93 -3.71
N HIS A 124 3.68 -2.46 -4.72
CA HIS A 124 3.21 -3.61 -5.51
C HIS A 124 2.81 -4.80 -4.67
N GLY A 125 3.50 -5.05 -3.55
CA GLY A 125 3.25 -6.22 -2.70
C GLY A 125 1.90 -6.15 -1.98
N LYS A 126 1.25 -4.99 -1.95
CA LYS A 126 -0.13 -4.83 -1.47
C LYS A 126 -1.12 -4.71 -2.63
N LEU A 127 -0.79 -3.90 -3.63
CA LEU A 127 -1.71 -3.59 -4.72
C LEU A 127 -1.95 -4.78 -5.66
N VAL A 128 -0.97 -5.68 -5.85
CA VAL A 128 -1.15 -6.87 -6.70
C VAL A 128 -2.37 -7.70 -6.28
N LYS A 129 -2.75 -7.69 -4.98
CA LYS A 129 -3.93 -8.39 -4.48
C LYS A 129 -5.23 -7.96 -5.17
N LEU A 130 -5.35 -6.68 -5.50
CA LEU A 130 -6.53 -6.14 -6.15
C LEU A 130 -6.64 -6.63 -7.60
N ALA A 131 -5.52 -6.89 -8.27
CA ALA A 131 -5.52 -7.53 -9.59
C ALA A 131 -6.13 -8.95 -9.54
N GLY A 132 -6.14 -9.57 -8.36
CA GLY A 132 -6.84 -10.83 -8.07
C GLY A 132 -8.21 -10.67 -7.41
N GLY A 133 -8.70 -9.44 -7.22
CA GLY A 133 -10.01 -9.16 -6.61
C GLY A 133 -10.01 -9.28 -5.08
N ILE A 134 -8.83 -9.31 -4.45
CA ILE A 134 -8.68 -9.33 -3.00
C ILE A 134 -8.55 -7.88 -2.52
N PHE A 135 -9.62 -7.35 -1.94
CA PHE A 135 -9.69 -5.95 -1.47
C PHE A 135 -9.34 -5.76 0.01
N HIS A 136 -8.78 -6.79 0.65
CA HIS A 136 -8.19 -6.70 1.98
C HIS A 136 -6.68 -6.94 1.91
N THR A 137 -5.86 -5.97 2.30
CA THR A 137 -4.41 -6.03 1.99
C THR A 137 -3.58 -6.76 3.05
N HIS A 138 -4.16 -7.14 4.18
CA HIS A 138 -3.46 -7.93 5.21
C HIS A 138 -3.20 -9.38 4.75
N HIS A 139 -1.95 -9.84 4.86
CA HIS A 139 -1.51 -11.14 4.36
C HIS A 139 -2.10 -12.34 5.11
N HIS A 140 -2.29 -12.25 6.43
CA HIS A 140 -2.93 -13.35 7.18
C HIS A 140 -4.41 -13.55 6.88
N VAL A 141 -5.09 -12.57 6.25
CA VAL A 141 -6.53 -12.66 5.93
C VAL A 141 -6.73 -13.24 4.55
N ALA A 142 -5.96 -12.75 3.58
CA ALA A 142 -5.97 -13.25 2.22
C ALA A 142 -4.59 -13.03 1.60
N ASP A 143 -3.99 -14.11 1.13
CA ASP A 143 -2.79 -14.10 0.33
C ASP A 143 -3.03 -14.87 -0.97
N GLY A 144 -2.35 -14.44 -2.00
CA GLY A 144 -2.45 -14.96 -3.37
C GLY A 144 -1.51 -14.18 -4.29
N ARG A 145 -0.51 -13.51 -3.71
CA ARG A 145 0.28 -12.48 -4.41
C ARG A 145 1.09 -13.08 -5.54
N GLN A 146 1.66 -14.28 -5.34
CA GLN A 146 2.46 -14.93 -6.38
C GLN A 146 1.59 -15.54 -7.46
N GLU A 147 0.46 -16.13 -7.09
CA GLU A 147 -0.52 -16.69 -8.03
C GLU A 147 -1.10 -15.60 -8.92
N ILE A 148 -1.43 -14.44 -8.34
CA ILE A 148 -1.92 -13.29 -9.11
C ILE A 148 -0.82 -12.71 -9.99
N LEU A 149 0.41 -12.55 -9.49
CA LEU A 149 1.53 -12.09 -10.31
C LEU A 149 1.80 -13.07 -11.47
N ALA A 150 1.82 -14.37 -11.20
CA ALA A 150 1.97 -15.43 -12.20
C ALA A 150 0.86 -15.37 -13.27
N ALA A 151 -0.39 -15.11 -12.86
CA ALA A 151 -1.49 -14.91 -13.79
C ALA A 151 -1.31 -13.67 -14.67
N CYS A 152 -0.82 -12.55 -14.10
CA CYS A 152 -0.46 -11.36 -14.87
C CYS A 152 0.69 -11.66 -15.85
N CYS A 153 1.71 -12.41 -15.43
CA CYS A 153 2.80 -12.85 -16.28
C CYS A 153 2.32 -13.74 -17.45
N ALA A 154 1.47 -14.73 -17.16
CA ALA A 154 0.87 -15.59 -18.18
C ALA A 154 0.09 -14.79 -19.22
N ALA A 155 -0.69 -13.79 -18.78
CA ALA A 155 -1.47 -12.92 -19.67
C ALA A 155 -0.60 -12.07 -20.61
N GLN A 156 0.67 -11.84 -20.28
CA GLN A 156 1.63 -11.09 -21.10
C GLN A 156 2.62 -12.01 -21.84
N GLY A 157 2.37 -13.32 -21.86
CA GLY A 157 3.22 -14.27 -22.61
C GLY A 157 4.58 -14.53 -21.99
N VAL A 158 4.75 -14.30 -20.68
CA VAL A 158 5.99 -14.65 -19.97
C VAL A 158 6.22 -16.17 -20.08
N PRO A 159 7.44 -16.63 -20.41
CA PRO A 159 7.73 -18.06 -20.54
C PRO A 159 7.39 -18.84 -19.26
N LEU A 160 6.79 -20.02 -19.41
CA LEU A 160 6.35 -20.86 -18.29
C LEU A 160 7.44 -21.13 -17.25
N ALA A 161 8.69 -21.37 -17.69
CA ALA A 161 9.81 -21.59 -16.79
C ALA A 161 10.12 -20.36 -15.89
N VAL A 162 9.84 -19.15 -16.37
CA VAL A 162 9.97 -17.93 -15.57
C VAL A 162 8.79 -17.81 -14.60
N ILE A 163 7.57 -18.10 -15.05
CA ILE A 163 6.36 -18.11 -14.20
C ILE A 163 6.50 -19.08 -13.02
N GLN A 164 7.03 -20.28 -13.26
CA GLN A 164 7.29 -21.27 -12.21
C GLN A 164 8.24 -20.72 -11.13
N ARG A 165 9.32 -20.05 -11.53
CA ARG A 165 10.25 -19.39 -10.59
C ARG A 165 9.61 -18.23 -9.84
N ILE A 166 8.69 -17.51 -10.47
CA ILE A 166 7.93 -16.43 -9.81
C ILE A 166 6.99 -17.01 -8.74
N LEU A 167 6.31 -18.12 -9.03
CA LEU A 167 5.48 -18.82 -8.04
C LEU A 167 6.26 -19.25 -6.79
N GLU A 168 7.52 -19.64 -6.98
CA GLU A 168 8.43 -20.03 -5.89
C GLU A 168 9.06 -18.83 -5.16
N ALA A 169 8.92 -17.61 -5.69
CA ALA A 169 9.55 -16.42 -5.11
C ALA A 169 8.91 -16.08 -3.75
N LYS A 170 9.74 -15.72 -2.77
CA LYS A 170 9.27 -15.34 -1.42
C LYS A 170 8.46 -14.04 -1.41
N THR A 171 8.73 -13.13 -2.34
CA THR A 171 8.09 -11.81 -2.40
C THR A 171 7.75 -11.43 -3.84
N VAL A 172 6.77 -10.54 -3.98
CA VAL A 172 6.37 -9.96 -5.27
C VAL A 172 7.55 -9.19 -5.89
N GLU A 173 8.35 -8.52 -5.05
CA GLU A 173 9.59 -7.86 -5.47
C GLU A 173 10.55 -8.84 -6.14
N ALA A 174 10.88 -9.94 -5.46
CA ALA A 174 11.81 -10.93 -6.00
C ALA A 174 11.30 -11.53 -7.32
N GLY A 175 9.98 -11.79 -7.43
CA GLY A 175 9.38 -12.25 -8.69
C GLY A 175 9.50 -11.22 -9.82
N LEU A 176 9.27 -9.94 -9.53
CA LEU A 176 9.37 -8.85 -10.51
C LEU A 176 10.82 -8.50 -10.88
N GLU A 177 11.75 -8.57 -9.94
CA GLU A 177 13.20 -8.44 -10.17
C GLU A 177 13.70 -9.57 -11.08
N LEU A 178 13.31 -10.82 -10.80
CA LEU A 178 13.63 -11.98 -11.65
C LEU A 178 13.16 -11.80 -13.10
N LEU A 179 12.01 -11.14 -13.30
CA LEU A 179 11.50 -10.83 -14.63
C LEU A 179 12.26 -9.66 -15.26
N ARG A 180 12.51 -8.58 -14.50
CA ARG A 180 13.27 -7.39 -14.95
C ARG A 180 14.69 -7.74 -15.43
N ASP A 181 15.38 -8.59 -14.67
CA ASP A 181 16.75 -9.03 -14.98
C ASP A 181 16.83 -9.84 -16.28
N ARG A 182 15.73 -10.50 -16.65
CA ARG A 182 15.64 -11.28 -17.89
C ARG A 182 15.17 -10.43 -19.06
N ASP A 183 14.14 -9.62 -18.84
CA ASP A 183 13.50 -8.80 -19.84
C ASP A 183 12.76 -7.62 -19.17
N ALA A 184 13.41 -6.46 -19.19
CA ALA A 184 12.85 -5.25 -18.60
C ALA A 184 11.59 -4.75 -19.33
N ALA A 185 11.49 -4.95 -20.65
CA ALA A 185 10.34 -4.51 -21.43
C ALA A 185 9.12 -5.37 -21.10
N LEU A 186 9.31 -6.68 -21.02
CA LEU A 186 8.26 -7.62 -20.60
C LEU A 186 7.85 -7.40 -19.15
N ALA A 187 8.78 -7.10 -18.25
CA ALA A 187 8.46 -6.71 -16.89
C ALA A 187 7.56 -5.47 -16.85
N GLN A 188 7.85 -4.46 -17.68
CA GLN A 188 7.02 -3.25 -17.77
C GLN A 188 5.61 -3.56 -18.32
N GLN A 189 5.48 -4.47 -19.28
CA GLN A 189 4.17 -4.94 -19.77
C GLN A 189 3.37 -5.63 -18.67
N VAL A 190 4.00 -6.47 -17.85
CA VAL A 190 3.36 -7.11 -16.68
C VAL A 190 2.90 -6.08 -15.66
N TYR A 191 3.73 -5.07 -15.35
CA TYR A 191 3.33 -3.97 -14.47
C TYR A 191 2.12 -3.20 -15.02
N GLN A 192 2.13 -2.89 -16.32
CA GLN A 192 1.05 -2.16 -16.97
C GLN A 192 -0.26 -2.97 -16.94
N HIS A 193 -0.20 -4.25 -17.29
CA HIS A 193 -1.33 -5.16 -17.20
C HIS A 193 -1.88 -5.26 -15.77
N MET A 194 -0.98 -5.30 -14.76
CA MET A 194 -1.37 -5.36 -13.36
C MET A 194 -2.17 -4.12 -12.93
N VAL A 195 -1.70 -2.91 -13.24
CA VAL A 195 -2.39 -1.67 -12.83
C VAL A 195 -3.74 -1.50 -13.54
N GLU A 196 -3.83 -1.84 -14.83
CA GLU A 196 -5.09 -1.82 -15.57
C GLU A 196 -6.11 -2.82 -15.01
N ARG A 197 -5.63 -4.01 -14.62
CA ARG A 197 -6.46 -5.04 -13.99
C ARG A 197 -6.93 -4.62 -12.59
N ILE A 198 -6.10 -3.88 -11.84
CA ILE A 198 -6.48 -3.31 -10.54
C ILE A 198 -7.62 -2.31 -10.73
N ASP A 199 -7.47 -1.34 -11.65
CA ASP A 199 -8.48 -0.33 -11.96
C ASP A 199 -9.82 -0.99 -12.31
N ALA A 200 -9.81 -1.90 -13.29
CA ALA A 200 -11.01 -2.58 -13.76
C ALA A 200 -11.72 -3.34 -12.62
N ARG A 201 -10.96 -4.07 -11.79
CA ARG A 201 -11.54 -4.81 -10.67
C ARG A 201 -12.05 -3.89 -9.57
N ALA A 202 -11.34 -2.82 -9.24
CA ALA A 202 -11.75 -1.87 -8.21
C ALA A 202 -13.03 -1.12 -8.61
N THR A 203 -13.11 -0.62 -9.84
CA THR A 203 -14.31 0.01 -10.37
C THR A 203 -15.48 -0.98 -10.41
N ALA A 204 -15.27 -2.20 -10.91
CA ALA A 204 -16.32 -3.22 -10.92
C ALA A 204 -16.80 -3.59 -9.50
N TYR A 205 -15.88 -3.69 -8.54
CA TYR A 205 -16.19 -3.97 -7.14
C TYR A 205 -17.06 -2.86 -6.55
N VAL A 206 -16.72 -1.59 -6.75
CA VAL A 206 -17.52 -0.47 -6.25
C VAL A 206 -18.89 -0.44 -6.89
N TYR A 207 -18.97 -0.57 -8.22
CA TYR A 207 -20.22 -0.55 -8.96
C TYR A 207 -21.16 -1.67 -8.51
N ALA A 208 -20.65 -2.88 -8.30
CA ALA A 208 -21.45 -4.02 -7.83
C ALA A 208 -22.09 -3.79 -6.43
N HIS A 209 -21.47 -2.97 -5.58
CA HIS A 209 -21.98 -2.70 -4.22
C HIS A 209 -22.81 -1.42 -4.11
N THR A 210 -22.64 -0.47 -5.04
CA THR A 210 -23.17 0.91 -4.87
C THR A 210 -23.93 1.44 -6.09
N ALA A 211 -23.82 0.78 -7.25
CA ALA A 211 -24.22 1.31 -8.56
C ALA A 211 -23.59 2.69 -8.91
N SER A 212 -22.54 3.10 -8.19
CA SER A 212 -21.84 4.38 -8.39
C SER A 212 -20.78 4.27 -9.50
N PRO A 213 -20.66 5.27 -10.40
CA PRO A 213 -19.66 5.28 -11.47
C PRO A 213 -18.29 5.78 -10.99
N LEU A 214 -17.82 5.31 -9.83
CA LEU A 214 -16.52 5.74 -9.27
C LEU A 214 -15.36 5.29 -10.17
N SER A 215 -14.60 6.27 -10.66
CA SER A 215 -13.37 6.03 -11.42
C SER A 215 -12.22 5.68 -10.47
N VAL A 216 -11.50 4.59 -10.72
CA VAL A 216 -10.35 4.18 -9.90
C VAL A 216 -9.11 4.07 -10.76
N GLY A 217 -8.09 4.89 -10.48
CA GLY A 217 -6.77 4.81 -11.11
C GLY A 217 -5.71 4.33 -10.14
N THR A 218 -4.66 3.66 -10.62
CA THR A 218 -3.63 3.06 -9.78
C THR A 218 -2.21 3.52 -10.13
N VAL A 219 -1.46 3.92 -9.10
CA VAL A 219 -0.01 4.15 -9.13
C VAL A 219 0.67 3.14 -8.22
N VAL A 220 1.57 2.35 -8.80
CA VAL A 220 2.37 1.35 -8.10
C VAL A 220 3.80 1.83 -7.98
N PHE A 221 4.39 1.65 -6.80
CA PHE A 221 5.81 1.89 -6.55
C PHE A 221 6.50 0.66 -5.94
N ASP A 222 7.82 0.59 -6.11
CA ASP A 222 8.70 -0.47 -5.59
C ASP A 222 9.14 -0.22 -4.14
N ARG A 223 10.04 -1.06 -3.62
CA ARG A 223 10.55 -0.92 -2.26
C ARG A 223 11.31 0.39 -2.02
N GLN A 224 11.96 0.92 -3.06
CA GLN A 224 12.72 2.16 -3.08
C GLN A 224 11.83 3.40 -3.31
N ARG A 225 10.50 3.21 -3.34
CA ARG A 225 9.48 4.24 -3.58
C ARG A 225 9.64 4.90 -4.95
N GLN A 226 10.21 4.19 -5.91
CA GLN A 226 10.19 4.61 -7.31
C GLN A 226 8.90 4.12 -7.94
N ILE A 227 8.24 4.99 -8.70
CA ILE A 227 7.03 4.62 -9.43
C ILE A 227 7.44 3.68 -10.56
N VAL A 228 6.85 2.48 -10.57
CA VAL A 228 7.10 1.45 -11.58
C VAL A 228 6.00 1.38 -12.63
N ALA A 229 4.77 1.75 -12.25
CA ALA A 229 3.67 1.86 -13.21
C ALA A 229 2.57 2.82 -12.77
N ARG A 230 1.86 3.34 -13.78
CA ARG A 230 0.66 4.15 -13.65
C ARG A 230 -0.34 3.67 -14.69
N SER A 231 -1.56 3.38 -14.28
CA SER A 231 -2.64 3.14 -15.24
C SER A 231 -2.93 4.41 -16.06
N GLN A 232 -3.66 4.28 -17.16
CA GLN A 232 -4.02 5.44 -17.97
C GLN A 232 -4.84 6.45 -17.15
N LEU A 233 -5.85 5.96 -16.42
CA LEU A 233 -6.69 6.79 -15.56
C LEU A 233 -5.90 7.43 -14.41
N ALA A 234 -4.88 6.75 -13.87
CA ALA A 234 -4.01 7.35 -12.86
C ALA A 234 -3.25 8.58 -13.37
N LYS A 235 -2.85 8.61 -14.64
CA LYS A 235 -2.17 9.77 -15.25
C LYS A 235 -3.09 10.98 -15.35
N GLU A 236 -4.40 10.76 -15.45
CA GLU A 236 -5.41 11.81 -15.50
C GLU A 236 -5.78 12.27 -14.09
N LEU A 237 -6.08 11.32 -13.20
CA LEU A 237 -6.50 11.60 -11.81
C LEU A 237 -5.42 12.28 -10.99
N ILE A 238 -4.13 12.00 -11.23
CA ILE A 238 -3.06 12.63 -10.45
C ILE A 238 -3.08 14.16 -10.57
N ASN A 239 -3.44 14.71 -11.73
CA ASN A 239 -3.48 16.16 -11.94
C ASN A 239 -4.65 16.83 -11.21
N GLN A 240 -5.64 16.06 -10.73
CA GLN A 240 -6.82 16.57 -10.00
C GLN A 240 -6.58 16.69 -8.49
N VAL A 241 -5.41 16.25 -8.00
CA VAL A 241 -5.12 16.09 -6.57
C VAL A 241 -3.77 16.68 -6.15
N LEU A 242 -3.09 17.40 -7.05
CA LEU A 242 -1.87 18.15 -6.74
C LEU A 242 -2.23 19.47 -6.08
N VAL A 243 -1.30 20.01 -5.30
CA VAL A 243 -1.36 21.40 -4.83
C VAL A 243 -1.20 22.32 -6.05
N ASP A 244 -2.02 23.37 -6.13
CA ASP A 244 -1.92 24.44 -7.13
C ASP A 244 -0.55 25.18 -7.09
#